data_AF-A0A955T2J2-F1
#
_entry.id   AF-A0A955T2J2-F1
#
_cell.length_a   1.000
_cell.length_b   1.000
_cell.length_c   1.000
_cell.angle_alpha   90.00
_cell.angle_beta   90.00
_cell.angle_gamma   90.00
#
_symmetry.space_group_name_H-M   'P 1'
#
loop_
_entity.id
_entity.type
_entity.pdbx_description
1 polymer ?
#
loop_
_entity_poly.entity_id
_entity_poly.type
_entity_poly.pdbx_seq_one_letter_code
_entity_poly.pdbx_strand_id
1 'polypeptide(L)'
;MAYLQRTWLIAIASLILSLNPTQSQNLPFSLSTSFFNPTGKSGDRFGGRSIILGNQVMVGAPAADYNGSETGVAYLFDRDTGELIRTFHNPDPGPGDWFGVSFAWPEEDYICIGAVRDDSHGSNAGAVYVFRIETGELVNTIYSPTPTANGLFGQWIDSFEDNILVGAEGDKVNGFSAGKAYLMNPLTGELIQDFANPTPKDGDRFGFWVDSVGQDIVVGARDDDDPATNSGVAHLFDSASGNLLYTIKNPNPNSGDEFGYTVAGIGDSVIAVGCLGDDTKANNAGSAYLFDKRSGELLHSLFSPHFVPNGSFGSVAELDGMVLVGAPNEDENGTDSGAAYLFDPFTGKAIHTFRSPSGGRTNIGNRLSGGGGYALLGALGDDTSGSDEGAAHLFKFDTVQDCVQSSVLDFDCEGDPGSFQSTSETRIRIIASNSGGSGACGSVSYASEDILVDFEVDCSKFNLTTPPSCDQVETNMALELGQSFGDQTVGLLSWRTTDRGVIEVHGGLPFTCVVTGEDLFPGGWEGQGVVLGTSCGAVYLCDGAGISIESTDSSCPPTP
;
A
#
# COMPACT_ATOMS: atom_id res chain seq x y z
N MET A 1 -14.73 -0.30 -5.53
CA MET A 1 -13.61 -0.09 -4.58
C MET A 1 -12.30 0.44 -5.20
N ALA A 2 -12.07 0.32 -6.51
CA ALA A 2 -10.82 0.79 -7.17
C ALA A 2 -10.55 2.32 -7.15
N TYR A 3 -11.46 3.15 -6.65
CA TYR A 3 -11.31 4.62 -6.66
C TYR A 3 -10.68 5.18 -5.38
N LEU A 4 -10.84 4.51 -4.23
CA LEU A 4 -10.28 4.92 -2.93
C LEU A 4 -8.83 4.44 -2.71
N GLN A 5 -8.42 3.33 -3.32
CA GLN A 5 -7.01 2.88 -3.32
C GLN A 5 -6.11 3.81 -4.16
N ARG A 6 -6.65 4.43 -5.22
CA ARG A 6 -5.87 5.30 -6.12
C ARG A 6 -5.46 6.64 -5.50
N THR A 7 -6.23 7.17 -4.56
CA THR A 7 -5.91 8.47 -3.93
C THR A 7 -4.69 8.40 -3.02
N TRP A 8 -4.46 7.27 -2.36
CA TRP A 8 -3.31 7.08 -1.46
C TRP A 8 -1.99 6.80 -2.20
N LEU A 9 -2.06 5.97 -3.26
CA LEU A 9 -0.95 5.77 -4.20
C LEU A 9 -0.44 7.09 -4.78
N ILE A 10 -1.34 8.00 -5.16
CA ILE A 10 -0.96 9.32 -5.67
C ILE A 10 -0.32 10.17 -4.56
N ALA A 11 -0.83 10.13 -3.32
CA ALA A 11 -0.29 10.93 -2.22
C ALA A 11 1.13 10.50 -1.80
N ILE A 12 1.38 9.19 -1.66
CA ILE A 12 2.69 8.66 -1.28
C ILE A 12 3.69 8.78 -2.43
N ALA A 13 3.30 8.42 -3.66
CA ALA A 13 4.17 8.55 -4.83
C ALA A 13 4.53 10.01 -5.15
N SER A 14 3.57 10.94 -5.05
CA SER A 14 3.83 12.38 -5.26
C SER A 14 4.74 12.97 -4.19
N LEU A 15 4.71 12.44 -2.95
CA LEU A 15 5.61 12.87 -1.89
C LEU A 15 7.04 12.35 -2.13
N ILE A 16 7.20 11.08 -2.51
CA ILE A 16 8.52 10.49 -2.84
C ILE A 16 9.21 11.25 -3.99
N LEU A 17 8.44 11.64 -5.03
CA LEU A 17 8.93 12.44 -6.15
C LEU A 17 9.32 13.88 -5.78
N SER A 18 8.84 14.39 -4.63
CA SER A 18 9.09 15.78 -4.18
C SER A 18 10.21 15.92 -3.13
N LEU A 19 10.77 14.80 -2.65
CA LEU A 19 11.82 14.80 -1.64
C LEU A 19 13.19 14.89 -2.30
N ASN A 20 13.99 15.89 -1.92
CA ASN A 20 15.41 15.92 -2.27
C ASN A 20 16.10 14.62 -1.82
N PRO A 21 17.03 14.03 -2.62
CA PRO A 21 17.72 12.79 -2.27
C PRO A 21 18.59 12.88 -1.00
N THR A 22 18.77 14.09 -0.43
CA THR A 22 19.42 14.34 0.85
C THR A 22 18.44 14.50 2.03
N GLN A 23 17.13 14.49 1.79
CA GLN A 23 16.02 14.59 2.75
C GLN A 23 15.11 13.35 2.70
N SER A 24 15.64 12.15 2.46
CA SER A 24 14.94 10.90 2.82
C SER A 24 14.85 10.78 4.35
N GLN A 25 14.03 11.62 4.96
CA GLN A 25 13.74 11.59 6.38
C GLN A 25 12.31 11.09 6.49
N ASN A 26 12.19 9.78 6.70
CA ASN A 26 11.02 9.03 7.17
C ASN A 26 9.67 9.56 6.70
N LEU A 27 8.98 8.81 5.82
CA LEU A 27 7.52 8.91 5.75
C LEU A 27 6.98 8.90 7.20
N PRO A 28 6.16 9.89 7.60
CA PRO A 28 5.79 10.04 8.99
C PRO A 28 4.71 8.99 9.30
N PHE A 29 5.15 7.82 9.76
CA PHE A 29 4.25 6.90 10.44
C PHE A 29 4.33 7.17 11.94
N SER A 30 3.18 7.36 12.57
CA SER A 30 3.04 7.44 14.01
C SER A 30 2.26 6.24 14.53
N LEU A 31 2.55 5.83 15.77
CA LEU A 31 1.70 4.83 16.44
C LEU A 31 0.32 5.45 16.67
N SER A 32 -0.71 4.85 16.07
CA SER A 32 -2.10 5.25 16.24
C SER A 32 -2.72 4.55 17.43
N THR A 33 -2.70 3.22 17.42
CA THR A 33 -3.45 2.38 18.37
C THR A 33 -2.67 1.10 18.65
N SER A 34 -2.77 0.58 19.87
CA SER A 34 -2.28 -0.76 20.24
C SER A 34 -3.44 -1.60 20.74
N PHE A 35 -3.50 -2.85 20.28
CA PHE A 35 -4.48 -3.85 20.70
C PHE A 35 -3.80 -4.88 21.58
N PHE A 36 -4.42 -5.23 22.70
CA PHE A 36 -3.91 -6.17 23.68
C PHE A 36 -4.90 -7.30 23.91
N ASN A 37 -4.41 -8.46 24.36
CA ASN A 37 -5.25 -9.60 24.67
C ASN A 37 -6.29 -9.24 25.77
N PRO A 38 -7.61 -9.28 25.48
CA PRO A 38 -8.63 -8.90 26.45
C PRO A 38 -8.65 -9.77 27.72
N THR A 39 -8.09 -10.99 27.68
CA THR A 39 -8.03 -11.90 28.82
C THR A 39 -6.77 -11.73 29.67
N GLY A 40 -5.73 -11.09 29.13
CA GLY A 40 -4.41 -10.98 29.77
C GLY A 40 -3.79 -12.32 30.12
N LYS A 41 -3.98 -13.35 29.28
CA LYS A 41 -3.38 -14.67 29.48
C LYS A 41 -2.10 -14.83 28.66
N SER A 42 -1.04 -15.23 29.35
CA SER A 42 0.25 -15.58 28.76
C SER A 42 0.14 -16.77 27.83
N GLY A 43 0.79 -16.72 26.67
CA GLY A 43 0.91 -17.85 25.76
C GLY A 43 -0.28 -18.04 24.82
N ASP A 44 -1.32 -17.19 24.89
CA ASP A 44 -2.48 -17.20 23.99
C ASP A 44 -2.10 -16.85 22.53
N ARG A 45 -0.88 -16.35 22.30
CA ARG A 45 -0.34 -15.91 21.00
C ARG A 45 -1.18 -14.80 20.35
N PHE A 46 -1.71 -13.89 21.16
CA PHE A 46 -2.43 -12.73 20.65
C PHE A 46 -1.53 -11.90 19.73
N GLY A 47 -2.07 -11.43 18.59
CA GLY A 47 -1.28 -10.71 17.59
C GLY A 47 -0.56 -11.63 16.58
N GLY A 48 -0.68 -12.96 16.73
CA GLY A 48 -0.12 -13.96 15.81
C GLY A 48 -0.74 -13.99 14.41
N ARG A 49 -1.86 -13.29 14.24
CA ARG A 49 -2.41 -12.84 12.97
C ARG A 49 -3.29 -11.63 13.25
N SER A 50 -3.26 -10.66 12.36
CA SER A 50 -4.18 -9.54 12.39
C SER A 50 -4.40 -8.96 10.99
N ILE A 51 -5.56 -8.35 10.78
CA ILE A 51 -5.93 -7.68 9.53
C ILE A 51 -6.76 -6.43 9.80
N ILE A 52 -6.72 -5.48 8.87
CA ILE A 52 -7.49 -4.22 8.90
C ILE A 52 -8.78 -4.40 8.09
N LEU A 53 -9.91 -4.08 8.70
CA LEU A 53 -11.27 -4.22 8.17
C LEU A 53 -11.95 -2.85 8.11
N GLY A 54 -11.48 -1.97 7.23
CA GLY A 54 -11.94 -0.58 7.21
C GLY A 54 -11.69 0.11 8.55
N ASN A 55 -12.74 0.44 9.32
CA ASN A 55 -12.65 1.06 10.65
C ASN A 55 -12.47 0.07 11.81
N GLN A 56 -12.24 -1.20 11.51
CA GLN A 56 -12.09 -2.25 12.52
C GLN A 56 -10.75 -2.98 12.32
N VAL A 57 -10.30 -3.65 13.37
CA VAL A 57 -9.11 -4.52 13.33
C VAL A 57 -9.47 -5.87 13.92
N MET A 58 -9.13 -6.93 13.20
CA MET A 58 -9.27 -8.30 13.68
C MET A 58 -7.92 -8.81 14.17
N VAL A 59 -7.88 -9.40 15.36
CA VAL A 59 -6.67 -9.98 15.95
C VAL A 59 -6.95 -11.37 16.50
N GLY A 60 -6.07 -12.32 16.17
CA GLY A 60 -6.18 -13.71 16.60
C GLY A 60 -5.37 -14.00 17.85
N ALA A 61 -5.91 -14.90 18.67
CA ALA A 61 -5.25 -15.53 19.81
C ALA A 61 -5.43 -17.06 19.69
N PRO A 62 -4.72 -17.72 18.76
CA PRO A 62 -4.98 -19.11 18.40
C PRO A 62 -4.70 -20.10 19.54
N ALA A 63 -3.84 -19.77 20.50
CA ALA A 63 -3.57 -20.63 21.63
C ALA A 63 -4.47 -20.31 22.85
N ALA A 64 -5.43 -19.40 22.71
CA ALA A 64 -6.34 -19.07 23.80
C ALA A 64 -7.24 -20.25 24.19
N ASP A 65 -7.37 -20.47 25.50
CA ASP A 65 -8.24 -21.50 26.06
C ASP A 65 -9.71 -21.03 26.11
N TYR A 66 -10.59 -21.64 25.31
CA TYR A 66 -12.03 -21.42 25.36
C TYR A 66 -12.81 -22.73 25.24
N ASN A 67 -13.46 -23.17 26.35
CA ASN A 67 -14.15 -24.47 26.42
C ASN A 67 -13.27 -25.70 26.08
N GLY A 68 -11.94 -25.52 26.11
CA GLY A 68 -10.92 -26.53 25.84
C GLY A 68 -9.54 -25.89 25.91
N SER A 69 -8.49 -26.72 25.83
CA SER A 69 -7.09 -26.23 25.80
C SER A 69 -6.76 -25.76 24.39
N GLU A 70 -6.21 -24.56 24.24
CA GLU A 70 -5.73 -24.01 22.96
C GLU A 70 -6.75 -24.14 21.80
N THR A 71 -8.04 -23.98 22.08
CA THR A 71 -9.10 -24.05 21.07
C THR A 71 -9.08 -22.83 20.14
N GLY A 72 -8.53 -21.71 20.64
CA GLY A 72 -8.36 -20.45 19.92
C GLY A 72 -9.55 -19.50 20.02
N VAL A 73 -9.25 -18.21 19.90
CA VAL A 73 -10.21 -17.09 19.94
C VAL A 73 -9.77 -16.01 18.95
N ALA A 74 -10.74 -15.29 18.37
CA ALA A 74 -10.45 -14.10 17.58
C ALA A 74 -11.26 -12.89 18.06
N TYR A 75 -10.65 -11.71 18.00
CA TYR A 75 -11.17 -10.48 18.58
C TYR A 75 -11.25 -9.38 17.52
N LEU A 76 -12.40 -8.69 17.48
CA LEU A 76 -12.66 -7.55 16.62
C LEU A 76 -12.68 -6.29 17.47
N PHE A 77 -11.85 -5.33 17.09
CA PHE A 77 -11.70 -4.04 17.76
C PHE A 77 -12.11 -2.90 16.84
N ASP A 78 -12.53 -1.78 17.44
CA ASP A 78 -12.54 -0.51 16.73
C ASP A 78 -11.10 -0.07 16.48
N ARG A 79 -10.78 0.27 15.23
CA ARG A 79 -9.40 0.57 14.81
C ARG A 79 -8.84 1.80 15.52
N ASP A 80 -9.67 2.83 15.72
CA ASP A 80 -9.21 4.14 16.16
C ASP A 80 -9.25 4.26 17.69
N THR A 81 -10.24 3.68 18.36
CA THR A 81 -10.35 3.72 19.82
C THR A 81 -9.66 2.55 20.52
N GLY A 82 -9.45 1.43 19.82
CA GLY A 82 -8.97 0.18 20.43
C GLY A 82 -10.02 -0.57 21.25
N GLU A 83 -11.27 -0.11 21.26
CA GLU A 83 -12.34 -0.76 22.02
C GLU A 83 -12.70 -2.13 21.42
N LEU A 84 -12.85 -3.14 22.28
CA LEU A 84 -13.32 -4.47 21.86
C LEU A 84 -14.79 -4.38 21.42
N ILE A 85 -15.05 -4.68 20.15
CA ILE A 85 -16.39 -4.74 19.57
C ILE A 85 -16.98 -6.13 19.76
N ARG A 86 -16.21 -7.18 19.45
CA ARG A 86 -16.71 -8.56 19.43
C ARG A 86 -15.62 -9.60 19.65
N THR A 87 -16.02 -10.72 20.23
CA THR A 87 -15.21 -11.93 20.33
C THR A 87 -15.87 -13.05 19.53
N PHE A 88 -15.09 -13.73 18.69
CA PHE A 88 -15.48 -14.91 17.94
C PHE A 88 -14.84 -16.14 18.59
N HIS A 89 -15.65 -17.15 18.81
CA HIS A 89 -15.23 -18.42 19.40
C HIS A 89 -15.34 -19.53 18.36
N ASN A 90 -14.46 -20.53 18.46
CA ASN A 90 -14.56 -21.74 17.66
C ASN A 90 -15.95 -22.38 17.87
N PRO A 91 -16.78 -22.53 16.80
CA PRO A 91 -18.10 -23.14 16.90
C PRO A 91 -18.08 -24.64 17.27
N ASP A 92 -16.98 -25.34 16.96
CA ASP A 92 -16.78 -26.75 17.27
C ASP A 92 -15.40 -26.93 17.94
N PRO A 93 -15.25 -26.52 19.22
CA PRO A 93 -13.94 -26.44 19.85
C PRO A 93 -13.34 -27.81 20.16
N GLY A 94 -12.27 -28.17 19.45
CA GLY A 94 -11.34 -29.24 19.75
C GLY A 94 -10.05 -28.74 20.43
N PRO A 95 -9.42 -29.54 21.31
CA PRO A 95 -8.15 -29.16 21.93
C PRO A 95 -7.03 -28.94 20.90
N GLY A 96 -6.46 -27.75 20.86
CA GLY A 96 -5.37 -27.41 19.95
C GLY A 96 -5.80 -27.08 18.51
N ASP A 97 -7.09 -26.87 18.24
CA ASP A 97 -7.62 -26.50 16.92
C ASP A 97 -7.04 -25.20 16.36
N TRP A 98 -6.60 -24.31 17.26
CA TRP A 98 -5.99 -23.03 16.93
C TRP A 98 -6.87 -22.12 16.07
N PHE A 99 -8.15 -21.98 16.45
CA PHE A 99 -9.06 -21.01 15.83
C PHE A 99 -8.54 -19.57 15.95
N GLY A 100 -8.59 -18.80 14.87
CA GLY A 100 -8.04 -17.44 14.84
C GLY A 100 -6.59 -17.36 14.38
N VAL A 101 -6.03 -18.44 13.82
CA VAL A 101 -4.66 -18.46 13.27
C VAL A 101 -4.52 -17.69 11.95
N SER A 102 -5.61 -17.54 11.20
CA SER A 102 -5.65 -16.90 9.88
C SER A 102 -7.00 -16.21 9.66
N PHE A 103 -7.00 -15.18 8.82
CA PHE A 103 -8.18 -14.37 8.50
C PHE A 103 -8.20 -13.97 7.04
N ALA A 104 -9.40 -13.91 6.45
CA ALA A 104 -9.67 -13.27 5.17
C ALA A 104 -11.01 -12.52 5.22
N TRP A 105 -11.07 -11.39 4.50
CA TRP A 105 -12.21 -10.47 4.42
C TRP A 105 -12.64 -10.30 2.96
N PRO A 106 -13.29 -11.32 2.38
CA PRO A 106 -13.66 -11.31 0.96
C PRO A 106 -14.76 -10.30 0.64
N GLU A 107 -15.65 -10.02 1.59
CA GLU A 107 -16.77 -9.10 1.44
C GLU A 107 -16.98 -8.29 2.73
N GLU A 108 -17.55 -7.08 2.63
CA GLU A 108 -17.73 -6.16 3.75
C GLU A 108 -18.50 -6.76 4.95
N ASP A 109 -19.39 -7.72 4.70
CA ASP A 109 -20.30 -8.30 5.70
C ASP A 109 -19.73 -9.51 6.46
N TYR A 110 -18.72 -10.19 5.91
CA TYR A 110 -18.30 -11.51 6.38
C TYR A 110 -16.81 -11.62 6.62
N ILE A 111 -16.43 -12.33 7.69
CA ILE A 111 -15.04 -12.67 7.98
C ILE A 111 -14.85 -14.18 7.95
N CYS A 112 -13.78 -14.63 7.32
CA CYS A 112 -13.33 -16.02 7.34
C CYS A 112 -12.23 -16.17 8.40
N ILE A 113 -12.34 -17.19 9.24
CA ILE A 113 -11.41 -17.45 10.35
C ILE A 113 -10.96 -18.92 10.28
N GLY A 114 -9.66 -19.15 10.20
CA GLY A 114 -9.10 -20.50 10.16
C GLY A 114 -8.99 -21.15 11.55
N ALA A 115 -9.25 -22.46 11.60
CA ALA A 115 -8.89 -23.37 12.67
C ALA A 115 -8.07 -24.52 12.06
N VAL A 116 -6.76 -24.30 11.98
CA VAL A 116 -5.84 -25.13 11.19
C VAL A 116 -5.78 -26.61 11.62
N ARG A 117 -6.13 -26.90 12.87
CA ARG A 117 -6.05 -28.24 13.45
C ARG A 117 -7.41 -28.84 13.79
N ASP A 118 -8.48 -28.25 13.27
CA ASP A 118 -9.82 -28.82 13.39
C ASP A 118 -9.83 -30.31 12.96
N ASP A 119 -10.38 -31.14 13.84
CA ASP A 119 -10.37 -32.60 13.73
C ASP A 119 -11.66 -33.16 13.09
N SER A 120 -12.67 -32.34 12.80
CA SER A 120 -14.05 -32.80 12.53
C SER A 120 -14.18 -33.60 11.23
N HIS A 121 -13.23 -33.45 10.30
CA HIS A 121 -13.17 -34.22 9.04
C HIS A 121 -11.87 -35.02 8.86
N GLY A 122 -11.10 -35.21 9.94
CA GLY A 122 -9.84 -35.94 9.95
C GLY A 122 -8.86 -35.29 10.91
N SER A 123 -7.93 -36.07 11.48
CA SER A 123 -7.00 -35.54 12.49
C SER A 123 -6.17 -34.37 11.95
N ASN A 124 -6.26 -33.18 12.55
CA ASN A 124 -5.67 -31.94 12.09
C ASN A 124 -5.92 -31.66 10.60
N ALA A 125 -7.10 -32.02 10.09
CA ALA A 125 -7.45 -31.76 8.69
C ALA A 125 -7.63 -30.26 8.45
N GLY A 126 -8.15 -29.54 9.46
CA GLY A 126 -8.34 -28.10 9.44
C GLY A 126 -9.69 -27.67 8.85
N ALA A 127 -10.13 -26.47 9.22
CA ALA A 127 -11.38 -25.87 8.79
C ALA A 127 -11.29 -24.34 8.69
N VAL A 128 -12.21 -23.74 7.94
CA VAL A 128 -12.44 -22.29 7.87
C VAL A 128 -13.89 -21.99 8.25
N TYR A 129 -14.06 -21.09 9.20
CA TYR A 129 -15.36 -20.65 9.69
C TYR A 129 -15.69 -19.27 9.14
N VAL A 130 -16.90 -19.11 8.61
CA VAL A 130 -17.37 -17.85 8.01
C VAL A 130 -18.42 -17.23 8.91
N PHE A 131 -18.18 -16.03 9.40
CA PHE A 131 -19.09 -15.31 10.30
C PHE A 131 -19.57 -14.02 9.68
N ARG A 132 -20.80 -13.62 10.00
CA ARG A 132 -21.26 -12.25 9.79
C ARG A 132 -20.59 -11.34 10.82
N ILE A 133 -19.88 -10.32 10.35
CA ILE A 133 -19.08 -9.42 11.20
C ILE A 133 -19.98 -8.67 12.19
N GLU A 134 -21.10 -8.12 11.70
CA GLU A 134 -22.00 -7.30 12.50
C GLU A 134 -22.64 -8.08 13.65
N THR A 135 -23.11 -9.31 13.42
CA THR A 135 -23.87 -10.09 14.41
C THR A 135 -23.02 -11.10 15.17
N GLY A 136 -21.91 -11.55 14.59
CA GLY A 136 -21.12 -12.68 15.11
C GLY A 136 -21.74 -14.04 14.81
N GLU A 137 -22.77 -14.11 13.98
CA GLU A 137 -23.43 -15.36 13.63
C GLU A 137 -22.58 -16.17 12.64
N LEU A 138 -22.47 -17.48 12.90
CA LEU A 138 -21.87 -18.42 11.96
C LEU A 138 -22.77 -18.53 10.71
N VAL A 139 -22.17 -18.29 9.55
CA VAL A 139 -22.84 -18.37 8.24
C VAL A 139 -22.53 -19.70 7.57
N ASN A 140 -21.26 -20.12 7.60
CA ASN A 140 -20.82 -21.35 6.97
C ASN A 140 -19.57 -21.92 7.67
N THR A 141 -19.35 -23.22 7.51
CA THR A 141 -18.08 -23.87 7.84
C THR A 141 -17.60 -24.61 6.61
N ILE A 142 -16.35 -24.35 6.23
CA ILE A 142 -15.72 -24.87 5.03
C ILE A 142 -14.61 -25.82 5.45
N TYR A 143 -14.66 -27.03 4.92
CA TYR A 143 -13.65 -28.06 5.14
C TYR A 143 -12.82 -28.27 3.87
N SER A 144 -11.62 -28.84 4.02
CA SER A 144 -10.81 -29.22 2.85
C SER A 144 -11.63 -30.09 1.88
N PRO A 145 -11.58 -29.83 0.56
CA PRO A 145 -12.19 -30.71 -0.44
C PRO A 145 -11.58 -32.13 -0.45
N THR A 146 -10.35 -32.28 0.03
CA THR A 146 -9.65 -33.57 0.16
C THR A 146 -9.05 -33.73 1.55
N PRO A 147 -9.90 -33.90 2.59
CA PRO A 147 -9.42 -33.92 3.96
C PRO A 147 -8.47 -35.10 4.19
N THR A 148 -7.28 -34.80 4.70
CA THR A 148 -6.28 -35.79 5.11
C THR A 148 -5.80 -35.51 6.52
N ALA A 149 -5.28 -36.54 7.18
CA ALA A 149 -4.62 -36.35 8.46
C ALA A 149 -3.42 -35.40 8.30
N ASN A 150 -3.37 -34.37 9.15
CA ASN A 150 -2.43 -33.26 9.09
C ASN A 150 -2.47 -32.49 7.75
N GLY A 151 -3.64 -32.35 7.14
CA GLY A 151 -3.83 -31.51 5.93
C GLY A 151 -3.58 -30.03 6.22
N LEU A 152 -3.87 -29.58 7.45
CA LEU A 152 -3.65 -28.22 7.93
C LEU A 152 -4.37 -27.15 7.06
N PHE A 153 -5.54 -27.51 6.55
CA PHE A 153 -6.37 -26.62 5.77
C PHE A 153 -6.81 -25.41 6.61
N GLY A 154 -6.67 -24.20 6.06
CA GLY A 154 -6.97 -22.96 6.79
C GLY A 154 -5.78 -22.42 7.60
N GLN A 155 -4.57 -22.99 7.47
CA GLN A 155 -3.36 -22.44 8.09
C GLN A 155 -3.07 -21.01 7.63
N TRP A 156 -3.19 -20.77 6.34
CA TRP A 156 -3.15 -19.45 5.74
C TRP A 156 -4.37 -19.26 4.86
N ILE A 157 -5.02 -18.10 5.00
CA ILE A 157 -6.18 -17.73 4.20
C ILE A 157 -5.95 -16.31 3.74
N ASP A 158 -6.24 -16.06 2.47
CA ASP A 158 -6.29 -14.71 1.92
C ASP A 158 -7.57 -14.49 1.11
N SER A 159 -7.89 -13.22 0.87
CA SER A 159 -9.04 -12.82 0.06
C SER A 159 -8.61 -12.72 -1.40
N PHE A 160 -9.43 -13.24 -2.30
CA PHE A 160 -9.24 -13.08 -3.74
C PHE A 160 -10.57 -12.71 -4.37
N GLU A 161 -10.72 -11.44 -4.73
CA GLU A 161 -12.02 -10.87 -5.08
C GLU A 161 -13.05 -11.21 -3.97
N ASP A 162 -14.23 -11.70 -4.34
CA ASP A 162 -15.29 -12.11 -3.39
C ASP A 162 -15.10 -13.55 -2.85
N ASN A 163 -13.93 -14.16 -3.08
CA ASN A 163 -13.61 -15.54 -2.73
C ASN A 163 -12.43 -15.61 -1.75
N ILE A 164 -12.11 -16.83 -1.29
CA ILE A 164 -10.97 -17.08 -0.41
C ILE A 164 -9.98 -18.05 -1.03
N LEU A 165 -8.69 -17.73 -0.87
CA LEU A 165 -7.59 -18.64 -1.07
C LEU A 165 -7.27 -19.31 0.26
N VAL A 166 -7.15 -20.63 0.25
CA VAL A 166 -6.88 -21.41 1.46
C VAL A 166 -5.71 -22.36 1.23
N GLY A 167 -4.67 -22.21 2.05
CA GLY A 167 -3.54 -23.11 2.10
C GLY A 167 -3.85 -24.40 2.87
N ALA A 168 -3.29 -25.51 2.40
CA ALA A 168 -3.30 -26.82 3.05
C ALA A 168 -1.95 -27.52 2.85
N GLU A 169 -0.94 -27.11 3.64
CA GLU A 169 0.45 -27.51 3.43
C GLU A 169 0.72 -29.02 3.54
N GLY A 170 -0.17 -29.77 4.19
CA GLY A 170 -0.03 -31.22 4.37
C GLY A 170 -0.89 -32.08 3.43
N ASP A 171 -1.72 -31.44 2.58
CA ASP A 171 -2.57 -32.15 1.62
C ASP A 171 -1.74 -32.92 0.60
N LYS A 172 -2.34 -34.00 0.08
CA LYS A 172 -1.62 -34.93 -0.78
C LYS A 172 -1.73 -34.58 -2.26
N VAL A 173 -0.59 -34.62 -2.94
CA VAL A 173 -0.49 -34.54 -4.40
C VAL A 173 0.24 -35.77 -4.90
N ASN A 174 -0.41 -36.57 -5.74
CA ASN A 174 0.14 -37.83 -6.28
C ASN A 174 0.67 -38.81 -5.20
N GLY A 175 0.08 -38.76 -4.00
CA GLY A 175 0.45 -39.61 -2.86
C GLY A 175 1.47 -39.01 -1.90
N PHE A 176 2.14 -37.91 -2.27
CA PHE A 176 3.08 -37.18 -1.43
C PHE A 176 2.37 -36.10 -0.61
N SER A 177 2.74 -35.94 0.66
CA SER A 177 2.31 -34.80 1.49
C SER A 177 3.12 -33.56 1.11
N ALA A 178 2.88 -33.07 -0.11
CA ALA A 178 3.56 -31.94 -0.72
C ALA A 178 2.81 -30.62 -0.52
N GLY A 179 1.51 -30.69 -0.20
CA GLY A 179 0.64 -29.55 0.02
C GLY A 179 -0.18 -29.11 -1.19
N LYS A 180 -1.27 -28.39 -0.93
CA LYS A 180 -2.19 -27.79 -1.91
C LYS A 180 -2.64 -26.40 -1.47
N ALA A 181 -3.22 -25.66 -2.41
CA ALA A 181 -4.00 -24.46 -2.14
C ALA A 181 -5.34 -24.53 -2.88
N TYR A 182 -6.36 -23.86 -2.36
CA TYR A 182 -7.73 -23.90 -2.88
C TYR A 182 -8.28 -22.49 -3.03
N LEU A 183 -8.93 -22.20 -4.16
CA LEU A 183 -9.80 -21.05 -4.33
C LEU A 183 -11.25 -21.50 -4.14
N MET A 184 -11.95 -20.89 -3.20
CA MET A 184 -13.29 -21.34 -2.81
C MET A 184 -14.23 -20.18 -2.53
N ASN A 185 -15.52 -20.43 -2.76
CA ASN A 185 -16.55 -19.48 -2.41
C ASN A 185 -16.87 -19.59 -0.91
N PRO A 186 -16.73 -18.51 -0.12
CA PRO A 186 -16.86 -18.58 1.34
C PRO A 186 -18.31 -18.89 1.78
N LEU A 187 -19.31 -18.38 1.06
CA LEU A 187 -20.71 -18.51 1.45
C LEU A 187 -21.30 -19.89 1.15
N THR A 188 -20.87 -20.52 0.06
CA THR A 188 -21.38 -21.84 -0.37
C THR A 188 -20.44 -22.98 0.00
N GLY A 189 -19.15 -22.71 0.23
CA GLY A 189 -18.10 -23.73 0.38
C GLY A 189 -17.75 -24.43 -0.93
N GLU A 190 -18.22 -23.94 -2.08
CA GLU A 190 -17.91 -24.54 -3.38
C GLU A 190 -16.44 -24.32 -3.75
N LEU A 191 -15.78 -25.40 -4.18
CA LEU A 191 -14.46 -25.36 -4.78
C LEU A 191 -14.55 -24.73 -6.18
N ILE A 192 -13.83 -23.63 -6.38
CA ILE A 192 -13.71 -22.94 -7.67
C ILE A 192 -12.50 -23.47 -8.42
N GLN A 193 -11.36 -23.55 -7.74
CA GLN A 193 -10.11 -24.04 -8.30
C GLN A 193 -9.21 -24.67 -7.24
N ASP A 194 -8.42 -25.69 -7.60
CA ASP A 194 -7.31 -26.19 -6.78
C ASP A 194 -5.96 -25.99 -7.46
N PHE A 195 -4.95 -25.69 -6.64
CA PHE A 195 -3.56 -25.53 -7.05
C PHE A 195 -2.74 -26.60 -6.34
N ALA A 196 -2.04 -27.41 -7.11
CA ALA A 196 -1.20 -28.50 -6.59
C ALA A 196 0.28 -28.17 -6.79
N ASN A 197 1.12 -28.61 -5.85
CA ASN A 197 2.57 -28.55 -6.03
C ASN A 197 2.95 -29.18 -7.40
N PRO A 198 3.60 -28.42 -8.32
CA PRO A 198 3.97 -28.92 -9.65
C PRO A 198 5.01 -30.05 -9.64
N THR A 199 5.85 -30.11 -8.61
CA THR A 199 6.96 -31.06 -8.45
C THR A 199 6.91 -31.74 -7.08
N PRO A 200 5.82 -32.44 -6.76
CA PRO A 200 5.49 -32.80 -5.38
C PRO A 200 6.47 -33.81 -4.78
N LYS A 201 7.01 -33.49 -3.60
CA LYS A 201 7.70 -34.38 -2.68
C LYS A 201 7.15 -34.23 -1.27
N ASP A 202 7.41 -35.22 -0.43
CA ASP A 202 6.97 -35.18 0.96
C ASP A 202 7.66 -34.03 1.71
N GLY A 203 6.86 -33.14 2.29
CA GLY A 203 7.36 -32.07 3.15
C GLY A 203 7.70 -30.76 2.44
N ASP A 204 7.42 -30.59 1.14
CA ASP A 204 7.67 -29.32 0.43
C ASP A 204 6.83 -28.13 0.97
N ARG A 205 5.73 -28.43 1.68
CA ARG A 205 4.81 -27.46 2.30
C ARG A 205 4.23 -26.43 1.33
N PHE A 206 3.88 -26.85 0.12
CA PHE A 206 3.15 -26.01 -0.83
C PHE A 206 1.82 -25.57 -0.23
N GLY A 207 1.52 -24.28 -0.28
CA GLY A 207 0.31 -23.73 0.35
C GLY A 207 0.50 -23.38 1.83
N PHE A 208 1.73 -23.36 2.34
CA PHE A 208 2.01 -22.78 3.66
C PHE A 208 1.62 -21.29 3.72
N TRP A 209 1.84 -20.56 2.62
CA TRP A 209 1.40 -19.19 2.42
C TRP A 209 0.81 -19.04 1.02
N VAL A 210 -0.27 -18.28 0.92
CA VAL A 210 -0.96 -17.97 -0.33
C VAL A 210 -1.27 -16.47 -0.36
N ASP A 211 -1.19 -15.87 -1.54
CA ASP A 211 -1.67 -14.51 -1.79
C ASP A 211 -2.02 -14.37 -3.28
N SER A 212 -2.62 -13.26 -3.65
CA SER A 212 -2.92 -12.86 -5.02
C SER A 212 -2.02 -11.72 -5.49
N VAL A 213 -1.79 -11.64 -6.80
CA VAL A 213 -1.11 -10.51 -7.43
C VAL A 213 -1.88 -10.15 -8.70
N GLY A 214 -2.66 -9.07 -8.65
CA GLY A 214 -3.70 -8.81 -9.63
C GLY A 214 -4.66 -10.00 -9.77
N GLN A 215 -4.76 -10.59 -10.96
CA GLN A 215 -5.65 -11.73 -11.23
C GLN A 215 -5.01 -13.12 -11.05
N ASP A 216 -3.75 -13.20 -10.62
CA ASP A 216 -3.02 -14.46 -10.50
C ASP A 216 -2.75 -14.81 -9.04
N ILE A 217 -2.48 -16.08 -8.77
CA ILE A 217 -2.27 -16.60 -7.41
C ILE A 217 -0.81 -16.98 -7.22
N VAL A 218 -0.19 -16.48 -6.16
CA VAL A 218 1.15 -16.88 -5.72
C VAL A 218 1.06 -17.81 -4.52
N VAL A 219 1.78 -18.93 -4.59
CA VAL A 219 1.80 -19.95 -3.54
C VAL A 219 3.23 -20.28 -3.15
N GLY A 220 3.54 -20.22 -1.86
CA GLY A 220 4.84 -20.61 -1.31
C GLY A 220 4.94 -22.12 -1.06
N ALA A 221 6.11 -22.70 -1.34
CA ALA A 221 6.52 -24.04 -0.96
C ALA A 221 7.89 -23.95 -0.28
N ARG A 222 7.88 -23.49 0.98
CA ARG A 222 9.07 -23.01 1.68
C ARG A 222 10.13 -24.09 1.94
N ASP A 223 9.73 -25.36 1.97
CA ASP A 223 10.62 -26.48 2.27
C ASP A 223 10.97 -27.26 0.98
N ASP A 224 10.61 -26.75 -0.21
CA ASP A 224 10.98 -27.38 -1.48
C ASP A 224 12.52 -27.45 -1.63
N ASP A 225 12.98 -28.58 -2.15
CA ASP A 225 14.39 -28.90 -2.37
C ASP A 225 14.99 -28.33 -3.68
N ASP A 226 14.25 -27.52 -4.44
CA ASP A 226 14.74 -26.89 -5.68
C ASP A 226 15.15 -25.42 -5.46
N PRO A 227 16.43 -25.03 -5.64
CA PRO A 227 17.54 -25.84 -6.15
C PRO A 227 18.42 -26.49 -5.05
N ALA A 228 18.20 -26.21 -3.77
CA ALA A 228 18.93 -26.80 -2.65
C ALA A 228 17.99 -27.33 -1.55
N THR A 229 18.49 -28.18 -0.66
CA THR A 229 17.66 -28.84 0.37
C THR A 229 16.92 -27.83 1.24
N ASN A 230 15.59 -27.90 1.26
CA ASN A 230 14.71 -26.94 1.93
C ASN A 230 15.07 -25.47 1.62
N SER A 231 15.52 -25.17 0.40
CA SER A 231 15.83 -23.79 0.00
C SER A 231 14.58 -23.00 -0.37
N GLY A 232 13.50 -23.71 -0.71
CA GLY A 232 12.18 -23.18 -0.96
C GLY A 232 11.97 -22.58 -2.36
N VAL A 233 10.71 -22.57 -2.79
CA VAL A 233 10.25 -21.92 -4.03
C VAL A 233 8.92 -21.21 -3.82
N ALA A 234 8.57 -20.33 -4.76
CA ALA A 234 7.20 -19.82 -4.92
C ALA A 234 6.70 -20.12 -6.33
N HIS A 235 5.40 -20.32 -6.49
CA HIS A 235 4.78 -20.64 -7.78
C HIS A 235 3.69 -19.62 -8.10
N LEU A 236 3.65 -19.15 -9.35
CA LEU A 236 2.59 -18.29 -9.84
C LEU A 236 1.63 -19.09 -10.74
N PHE A 237 0.34 -18.98 -10.46
CA PHE A 237 -0.73 -19.67 -11.19
C PHE A 237 -1.74 -18.68 -11.75
N ASP A 238 -2.27 -19.02 -12.92
CA ASP A 238 -3.47 -18.38 -13.45
C ASP A 238 -4.69 -18.83 -12.61
N SER A 239 -5.38 -17.87 -11.99
CA SER A 239 -6.47 -18.16 -11.04
C SER A 239 -7.65 -18.89 -11.68
N ALA A 240 -7.97 -18.58 -12.94
CA ALA A 240 -9.13 -19.11 -13.64
C ALA A 240 -8.92 -20.55 -14.11
N SER A 241 -7.76 -20.82 -14.72
CA SER A 241 -7.45 -22.11 -15.33
C SER A 241 -6.69 -23.06 -14.40
N GLY A 242 -6.09 -22.55 -13.32
CA GLY A 242 -5.26 -23.34 -12.39
C GLY A 242 -3.91 -23.74 -12.98
N ASN A 243 -3.56 -23.21 -14.15
CA ASN A 243 -2.30 -23.54 -14.80
C ASN A 243 -1.13 -22.81 -14.13
N LEU A 244 -0.04 -23.54 -13.93
CA LEU A 244 1.24 -22.94 -13.53
C LEU A 244 1.71 -22.01 -14.66
N LEU A 245 1.92 -20.74 -14.32
CA LEU A 245 2.55 -19.76 -15.21
C LEU A 245 4.07 -19.94 -15.18
N TYR A 246 4.67 -19.92 -13.98
CA TYR A 246 6.09 -20.23 -13.77
C TYR A 246 6.41 -20.42 -12.28
N THR A 247 7.60 -20.97 -12.02
CA THR A 247 8.19 -21.12 -10.68
C THR A 247 9.24 -20.04 -10.44
N ILE A 248 9.14 -19.35 -9.31
CA ILE A 248 10.10 -18.38 -8.79
C ILE A 248 11.05 -19.13 -7.85
N LYS A 249 12.35 -19.10 -8.17
CA LYS A 249 13.38 -19.77 -7.39
C LYS A 249 14.13 -18.76 -6.53
N ASN A 250 14.63 -19.24 -5.39
CA ASN A 250 15.54 -18.47 -4.55
C ASN A 250 16.74 -17.97 -5.39
N PRO A 251 17.00 -16.64 -5.47
CA PRO A 251 18.14 -16.09 -6.20
C PRO A 251 19.51 -16.46 -5.62
N ASN A 252 19.59 -16.74 -4.31
CA ASN A 252 20.81 -17.11 -3.59
C ASN A 252 20.57 -18.36 -2.74
N PRO A 253 20.36 -19.54 -3.36
CA PRO A 253 19.87 -20.71 -2.65
C PRO A 253 20.93 -21.36 -1.75
N ASN A 254 20.63 -21.45 -0.46
CA ASN A 254 21.32 -22.31 0.50
C ASN A 254 20.33 -23.23 1.21
N SER A 255 20.89 -24.21 1.92
CA SER A 255 20.08 -25.20 2.62
C SER A 255 19.34 -24.58 3.80
N GLY A 256 18.01 -24.69 3.82
CA GLY A 256 17.20 -24.15 4.91
C GLY A 256 16.92 -22.65 4.85
N ASP A 257 17.13 -22.02 3.69
CA ASP A 257 16.84 -20.59 3.49
C ASP A 257 15.33 -20.26 3.54
N GLU A 258 14.48 -21.26 3.30
CA GLU A 258 13.02 -21.20 3.36
C GLU A 258 12.40 -20.12 2.43
N PHE A 259 12.89 -19.99 1.20
CA PHE A 259 12.31 -19.06 0.22
C PHE A 259 10.85 -19.42 -0.08
N GLY A 260 9.96 -18.43 -0.06
CA GLY A 260 8.52 -18.69 -0.17
C GLY A 260 7.84 -18.94 1.18
N TYR A 261 8.53 -18.72 2.30
CA TYR A 261 7.91 -18.74 3.63
C TYR A 261 6.75 -17.74 3.74
N THR A 262 6.94 -16.54 3.20
CA THR A 262 5.87 -15.56 2.98
C THR A 262 5.88 -15.12 1.53
N VAL A 263 4.70 -14.83 0.97
CA VAL A 263 4.54 -14.25 -0.36
C VAL A 263 3.54 -13.12 -0.29
N ALA A 264 3.74 -12.05 -1.06
CA ALA A 264 2.80 -10.95 -1.17
C ALA A 264 2.71 -10.39 -2.59
N GLY A 265 1.50 -10.11 -3.07
CA GLY A 265 1.28 -9.27 -4.25
C GLY A 265 1.43 -7.80 -3.90
N ILE A 266 2.26 -7.07 -4.64
CA ILE A 266 2.43 -5.62 -4.48
C ILE A 266 1.80 -4.94 -5.69
N GLY A 267 0.56 -4.47 -5.50
CA GLY A 267 -0.33 -4.11 -6.60
C GLY A 267 -0.50 -5.28 -7.61
N ASP A 268 -0.59 -4.94 -8.89
CA ASP A 268 -0.91 -5.93 -9.94
C ASP A 268 0.33 -6.54 -10.63
N SER A 269 1.54 -6.09 -10.28
CA SER A 269 2.73 -6.30 -11.14
C SER A 269 3.99 -6.77 -10.43
N VAL A 270 4.05 -6.71 -9.09
CA VAL A 270 5.24 -7.10 -8.33
C VAL A 270 4.87 -8.21 -7.37
N ILE A 271 5.73 -9.22 -7.29
CA ILE A 271 5.64 -10.31 -6.33
C ILE A 271 6.77 -10.13 -5.33
N ALA A 272 6.44 -10.01 -4.05
CA ALA A 272 7.39 -10.07 -2.96
C ALA A 272 7.45 -11.50 -2.40
N VAL A 273 8.66 -12.01 -2.19
CA VAL A 273 8.89 -13.34 -1.60
C VAL A 273 9.86 -13.23 -0.44
N GLY A 274 9.45 -13.73 0.72
CA GLY A 274 10.23 -13.80 1.94
C GLY A 274 11.13 -15.02 2.01
N CYS A 275 12.31 -14.85 2.61
CA CYS A 275 13.34 -15.87 2.79
C CYS A 275 13.98 -15.69 4.17
N LEU A 276 13.33 -16.20 5.22
CA LEU A 276 13.71 -15.89 6.62
C LEU A 276 15.05 -16.50 7.04
N GLY A 277 15.46 -17.62 6.43
CA GLY A 277 16.71 -18.32 6.72
C GLY A 277 17.90 -17.84 5.91
N ASP A 278 17.74 -16.85 5.02
CA ASP A 278 18.79 -16.45 4.08
C ASP A 278 20.07 -15.95 4.79
N ASP A 279 21.19 -16.55 4.39
CA ASP A 279 22.53 -16.32 4.94
C ASP A 279 23.36 -15.26 4.18
N THR A 280 22.83 -14.66 3.10
CA THR A 280 23.60 -13.85 2.13
C THR A 280 24.38 -12.69 2.76
N LYS A 281 23.80 -12.04 3.77
CA LYS A 281 24.42 -10.88 4.46
C LYS A 281 25.01 -11.24 5.82
N ALA A 282 24.37 -12.15 6.54
CA ALA A 282 24.84 -12.78 7.77
C ALA A 282 24.00 -14.04 8.05
N ASN A 283 24.51 -14.97 8.88
CA ASN A 283 23.81 -16.22 9.21
C ASN A 283 22.36 -15.98 9.65
N ASN A 284 21.39 -16.55 8.94
CA ASN A 284 19.95 -16.44 9.13
C ASN A 284 19.48 -14.99 9.34
N ALA A 285 20.16 -14.02 8.73
CA ALA A 285 19.73 -12.63 8.80
C ALA A 285 18.41 -12.43 8.05
N GLY A 286 18.18 -13.27 7.03
CA GLY A 286 17.00 -13.27 6.21
C GLY A 286 17.02 -12.19 5.11
N SER A 287 16.20 -12.41 4.09
CA SER A 287 16.07 -11.56 2.91
C SER A 287 14.61 -11.52 2.43
N ALA A 288 14.28 -10.51 1.63
CA ALA A 288 13.08 -10.51 0.81
C ALA A 288 13.46 -10.16 -0.63
N TYR A 289 12.71 -10.67 -1.60
CA TYR A 289 13.02 -10.53 -3.02
C TYR A 289 11.79 -10.05 -3.77
N LEU A 290 11.96 -9.07 -4.66
CA LEU A 290 10.90 -8.52 -5.51
C LEU A 290 11.08 -9.00 -6.94
N PHE A 291 10.02 -9.51 -7.55
CA PHE A 291 10.01 -10.00 -8.92
C PHE A 291 8.95 -9.29 -9.76
N ASP A 292 9.26 -9.07 -11.04
CA ASP A 292 8.25 -8.66 -12.02
C ASP A 292 7.34 -9.85 -12.32
N LYS A 293 6.04 -9.65 -12.12
CA LYS A 293 5.02 -10.70 -12.31
C LYS A 293 4.95 -11.19 -13.77
N ARG A 294 5.28 -10.36 -14.75
CA ARG A 294 5.11 -10.71 -16.16
C ARG A 294 6.31 -11.47 -16.70
N SER A 295 7.52 -11.03 -16.39
CA SER A 295 8.76 -11.65 -16.88
C SER A 295 9.33 -12.70 -15.93
N GLY A 296 8.98 -12.66 -14.64
CA GLY A 296 9.62 -13.45 -13.59
C GLY A 296 11.03 -12.96 -13.24
N GLU A 297 11.45 -11.80 -13.75
CA GLU A 297 12.77 -11.24 -13.48
C GLU A 297 12.86 -10.66 -12.07
N LEU A 298 14.01 -10.87 -11.41
CA LEU A 298 14.32 -10.24 -10.15
C LEU A 298 14.47 -8.73 -10.34
N LEU A 299 13.64 -7.96 -9.65
CA LEU A 299 13.71 -6.50 -9.59
C LEU A 299 14.70 -6.05 -8.52
N HIS A 300 14.53 -6.55 -7.28
CA HIS A 300 15.32 -6.13 -6.13
C HIS A 300 15.54 -7.25 -5.13
N SER A 301 16.72 -7.27 -4.50
CA SER A 301 16.98 -8.01 -3.27
C SER A 301 16.95 -7.02 -2.10
N LEU A 302 16.00 -7.22 -1.20
CA LEU A 302 15.80 -6.41 -0.01
C LEU A 302 16.44 -7.10 1.19
N PHE A 303 17.08 -6.29 2.01
CA PHE A 303 17.75 -6.74 3.21
C PHE A 303 17.48 -5.75 4.34
N SER A 304 17.49 -6.23 5.58
CA SER A 304 17.50 -5.35 6.75
C SER A 304 18.67 -4.36 6.67
N PRO A 305 18.50 -3.07 6.97
CA PRO A 305 19.60 -2.12 7.12
C PRO A 305 20.64 -2.49 8.18
N HIS A 306 20.32 -3.42 9.09
CA HIS A 306 21.18 -3.85 10.19
C HIS A 306 21.87 -5.21 9.95
N PHE A 307 21.23 -6.11 9.19
CA PHE A 307 21.76 -7.42 8.77
C PHE A 307 22.30 -8.28 9.93
N VAL A 308 21.58 -8.35 11.05
CA VAL A 308 22.06 -9.07 12.24
C VAL A 308 21.90 -10.58 12.10
N PRO A 309 22.84 -11.40 12.64
CA PRO A 309 22.67 -12.85 12.64
C PRO A 309 21.39 -13.29 13.36
N ASN A 310 20.64 -14.21 12.75
CA ASN A 310 19.33 -14.69 13.20
C ASN A 310 18.23 -13.61 13.28
N GLY A 311 18.39 -12.47 12.61
CA GLY A 311 17.38 -11.39 12.57
C GLY A 311 16.05 -11.79 11.91
N SER A 312 16.06 -12.84 11.08
CA SER A 312 14.90 -13.37 10.37
C SER A 312 14.10 -12.30 9.59
N PHE A 313 14.81 -11.38 8.93
CA PHE A 313 14.19 -10.44 8.00
C PHE A 313 13.53 -11.20 6.84
N GLY A 314 12.30 -10.87 6.47
CA GLY A 314 11.64 -11.49 5.31
C GLY A 314 10.18 -11.84 5.46
N SER A 315 9.49 -11.44 6.54
CA SER A 315 8.03 -11.51 6.57
C SER A 315 7.49 -10.39 5.66
N VAL A 316 6.86 -10.68 4.52
CA VAL A 316 6.42 -9.65 3.55
C VAL A 316 4.93 -9.38 3.59
N ALA A 317 4.53 -8.13 3.34
CA ALA A 317 3.15 -7.72 3.10
C ALA A 317 3.08 -6.46 2.23
N GLU A 318 1.93 -6.24 1.60
CA GLU A 318 1.63 -4.98 0.91
C GLU A 318 1.22 -3.88 1.90
N LEU A 319 1.63 -2.64 1.62
CA LEU A 319 1.04 -1.43 2.17
C LEU A 319 0.84 -0.39 1.06
N ASP A 320 -0.36 -0.32 0.49
CA ASP A 320 -0.75 0.69 -0.52
C ASP A 320 0.28 0.82 -1.67
N GLY A 321 0.70 -0.32 -2.23
CA GLY A 321 1.71 -0.39 -3.28
C GLY A 321 3.17 -0.26 -2.81
N MET A 322 3.43 -0.19 -1.51
CA MET A 322 4.76 -0.30 -0.91
C MET A 322 4.96 -1.70 -0.32
N VAL A 323 6.22 -2.06 -0.01
CA VAL A 323 6.56 -3.37 0.56
C VAL A 323 6.88 -3.21 2.04
N LEU A 324 6.09 -3.83 2.90
CA LEU A 324 6.44 -4.03 4.30
C LEU A 324 7.26 -5.31 4.44
N VAL A 325 8.40 -5.23 5.14
CA VAL A 325 9.22 -6.40 5.47
C VAL A 325 9.57 -6.42 6.95
N GLY A 326 9.22 -7.49 7.64
CA GLY A 326 9.42 -7.67 9.06
C GLY A 326 10.68 -8.48 9.37
N ALA A 327 11.30 -8.17 10.50
CA ALA A 327 12.50 -8.79 11.05
C ALA A 327 12.31 -8.98 12.57
N PRO A 328 11.54 -10.01 12.98
CA PRO A 328 11.03 -10.15 14.34
C PRO A 328 12.09 -10.45 15.40
N ASN A 329 13.32 -10.79 15.02
CA ASN A 329 14.38 -11.14 15.95
C ASN A 329 15.49 -10.08 16.00
N GLU A 330 15.25 -8.92 15.39
CA GLU A 330 16.19 -7.81 15.48
C GLU A 330 16.02 -7.00 16.79
N ASP A 331 17.08 -6.29 17.18
CA ASP A 331 17.22 -5.70 18.51
C ASP A 331 17.03 -4.16 18.53
N GLU A 332 16.35 -3.57 17.55
CA GLU A 332 16.28 -2.12 17.32
C GLU A 332 15.73 -1.34 18.52
N ASN A 333 14.90 -1.97 19.35
CA ASN A 333 14.37 -1.39 20.58
C ASN A 333 14.44 -2.33 21.80
N GLY A 334 15.51 -3.15 21.87
CA GLY A 334 15.74 -4.11 22.96
C GLY A 334 15.87 -5.54 22.44
N THR A 335 16.29 -6.45 23.33
CA THR A 335 16.52 -7.86 22.96
C THR A 335 15.27 -8.50 22.36
N ASP A 336 15.39 -9.07 21.16
CA ASP A 336 14.35 -9.68 20.34
C ASP A 336 13.09 -8.80 20.20
N SER A 337 13.26 -7.47 20.17
CA SER A 337 12.13 -6.54 20.03
C SER A 337 11.46 -6.63 18.67
N GLY A 338 12.24 -6.97 17.65
CA GLY A 338 11.86 -6.96 16.26
C GLY A 338 11.75 -5.56 15.67
N ALA A 339 11.72 -5.52 14.34
CA ALA A 339 11.43 -4.35 13.55
C ALA A 339 10.61 -4.71 12.31
N ALA A 340 10.02 -3.69 11.69
CA ALA A 340 9.55 -3.79 10.31
C ALA A 340 10.02 -2.60 9.51
N TYR A 341 10.17 -2.78 8.20
CA TYR A 341 10.77 -1.81 7.30
C TYR A 341 9.84 -1.62 6.11
N LEU A 342 9.63 -0.37 5.72
CA LEU A 342 8.91 -0.03 4.49
C LEU A 342 9.92 0.17 3.37
N PHE A 343 9.71 -0.47 2.23
CA PHE A 343 10.53 -0.34 1.04
C PHE A 343 9.71 0.21 -0.13
N ASP A 344 10.37 1.05 -0.91
CA ASP A 344 9.88 1.44 -2.24
C ASP A 344 10.18 0.30 -3.24
N PRO A 345 9.16 -0.30 -3.87
CA PRO A 345 9.36 -1.43 -4.79
C PRO A 345 10.07 -1.04 -6.08
N PHE A 346 10.12 0.23 -6.46
CA PHE A 346 10.79 0.69 -7.68
C PHE A 346 12.29 0.87 -7.47
N THR A 347 12.69 1.38 -6.30
CA THR A 347 14.10 1.67 -6.00
C THR A 347 14.76 0.61 -5.13
N GLY A 348 13.99 -0.25 -4.47
CA GLY A 348 14.47 -1.26 -3.52
C GLY A 348 15.02 -0.66 -2.22
N LYS A 349 14.80 0.63 -1.98
CA LYS A 349 15.33 1.34 -0.80
C LYS A 349 14.35 1.30 0.36
N ALA A 350 14.88 1.07 1.56
CA ALA A 350 14.14 1.28 2.79
C ALA A 350 13.85 2.78 2.98
N ILE A 351 12.59 3.11 3.25
CA ILE A 351 12.10 4.50 3.40
C ILE A 351 11.52 4.77 4.79
N HIS A 352 11.23 3.74 5.58
CA HIS A 352 10.79 3.88 6.98
C HIS A 352 11.15 2.62 7.80
N THR A 353 11.32 2.79 9.12
CA THR A 353 11.49 1.70 10.08
C THR A 353 10.48 1.82 11.21
N PHE A 354 9.59 0.83 11.31
CA PHE A 354 8.69 0.63 12.42
C PHE A 354 9.41 -0.10 13.54
N ARG A 355 9.31 0.44 14.76
CA ARG A 355 9.89 -0.15 15.96
C ARG A 355 8.79 -0.49 16.95
N SER A 356 9.04 -1.51 17.75
CA SER A 356 8.18 -1.85 18.87
C SER A 356 7.98 -0.64 19.80
N PRO A 357 6.73 -0.24 20.14
CA PRO A 357 6.48 0.85 21.07
C PRO A 357 6.88 0.55 22.52
N SER A 358 6.89 -0.73 22.88
CA SER A 358 7.00 -1.22 24.24
C SER A 358 8.43 -1.59 24.64
N GLY A 359 9.28 -1.89 23.65
CA GLY A 359 10.64 -2.39 23.86
C GLY A 359 10.66 -3.77 24.54
N GLY A 360 11.85 -4.37 24.67
CA GLY A 360 11.95 -5.75 25.18
C GLY A 360 11.55 -6.80 24.13
N ARG A 361 11.23 -8.03 24.53
CA ARG A 361 11.07 -9.20 23.61
C ARG A 361 9.72 -9.26 22.90
N THR A 362 9.38 -8.24 22.12
CA THR A 362 8.04 -8.11 21.53
C THR A 362 7.86 -8.91 20.23
N ASN A 363 8.95 -9.23 19.53
CA ASN A 363 8.96 -9.87 18.22
C ASN A 363 8.06 -9.19 17.17
N ILE A 364 8.03 -7.86 17.15
CA ILE A 364 7.24 -7.12 16.18
C ILE A 364 7.75 -7.39 14.76
N GLY A 365 6.84 -7.52 13.80
CA GLY A 365 7.19 -7.80 12.41
C GLY A 365 7.18 -9.29 12.05
N ASN A 366 6.76 -10.17 12.97
CA ASN A 366 6.52 -11.57 12.62
C ASN A 366 5.32 -11.73 11.66
N ARG A 367 4.32 -10.85 11.81
CA ARG A 367 3.10 -10.81 10.99
C ARG A 367 2.75 -9.37 10.68
N LEU A 368 2.38 -9.14 9.44
CA LEU A 368 2.18 -7.81 8.87
C LEU A 368 0.85 -7.78 8.12
N SER A 369 0.17 -6.64 8.18
CA SER A 369 -0.95 -6.30 7.31
C SER A 369 -0.85 -4.81 7.02
N GLY A 370 -1.13 -4.40 5.79
CA GLY A 370 -1.17 -3.01 5.39
C GLY A 370 -2.43 -2.67 4.61
N GLY A 371 -2.77 -1.39 4.58
CA GLY A 371 -3.81 -0.84 3.71
C GLY A 371 -4.44 0.44 4.25
N GLY A 372 -4.87 1.32 3.34
CA GLY A 372 -5.60 2.54 3.69
C GLY A 372 -4.77 3.55 4.49
N GLY A 373 -3.46 3.53 4.32
CA GLY A 373 -2.49 4.37 5.04
C GLY A 373 -2.08 3.80 6.40
N TYR A 374 -2.40 2.55 6.71
CA TYR A 374 -2.10 1.94 8.00
C TYR A 374 -1.26 0.68 7.88
N ALA A 375 -0.23 0.58 8.73
CA ALA A 375 0.56 -0.62 8.91
C ALA A 375 0.18 -1.27 10.26
N LEU A 376 -0.23 -2.53 10.23
CA LEU A 376 -0.57 -3.30 11.42
C LEU A 376 0.46 -4.41 11.62
N LEU A 377 1.15 -4.38 12.76
CA LEU A 377 2.26 -5.26 13.06
C LEU A 377 1.93 -6.10 14.31
N GLY A 378 1.96 -7.42 14.15
CA GLY A 378 1.83 -8.36 15.27
C GLY A 378 3.11 -8.42 16.10
N ALA A 379 2.96 -8.39 17.42
CA ALA A 379 4.03 -8.46 18.42
C ALA A 379 3.71 -9.60 19.41
N LEU A 380 4.00 -10.83 18.99
CA LEU A 380 3.63 -12.06 19.69
C LEU A 380 4.21 -12.19 21.10
N GLY A 381 5.39 -11.63 21.34
CA GLY A 381 6.07 -11.66 22.64
C GLY A 381 5.86 -10.40 23.46
N ASP A 382 4.94 -9.51 23.06
CA ASP A 382 4.73 -8.27 23.81
C ASP A 382 4.25 -8.57 25.25
N ASP A 383 5.03 -8.07 26.22
CA ASP A 383 4.86 -8.29 27.65
C ASP A 383 4.16 -7.13 28.39
N THR A 384 3.68 -6.10 27.68
CA THR A 384 3.24 -4.84 28.31
C THR A 384 2.04 -4.97 29.22
N SER A 385 1.11 -5.89 28.92
CA SER A 385 -0.03 -6.20 29.77
C SER A 385 0.23 -7.37 30.74
N GLY A 386 1.32 -8.11 30.54
CA GLY A 386 1.84 -9.23 31.34
C GLY A 386 2.68 -10.17 30.47
N SER A 387 3.29 -11.22 31.04
CA SER A 387 4.28 -12.07 30.33
C SER A 387 3.67 -12.83 29.15
N ASP A 388 4.26 -12.73 27.97
CA ASP A 388 3.93 -13.36 26.69
C ASP A 388 2.44 -13.25 26.32
N GLU A 389 1.80 -12.13 26.63
CA GLU A 389 0.38 -11.91 26.36
C GLU A 389 0.11 -11.54 24.90
N GLY A 390 1.10 -10.93 24.24
CA GLY A 390 1.06 -10.54 22.83
C GLY A 390 0.25 -9.27 22.57
N ALA A 391 0.60 -8.57 21.49
CA ALA A 391 -0.05 -7.34 21.05
C ALA A 391 -0.13 -7.23 19.53
N ALA A 392 -0.93 -6.28 19.05
CA ALA A 392 -0.87 -5.80 17.67
C ALA A 392 -0.81 -4.27 17.67
N HIS A 393 0.12 -3.69 16.91
CA HIS A 393 0.35 -2.25 16.86
C HIS A 393 0.00 -1.68 15.50
N LEU A 394 -0.88 -0.68 15.50
CA LEU A 394 -1.34 0.02 14.32
C LEU A 394 -0.59 1.35 14.18
N PHE A 395 0.15 1.48 13.10
CA PHE A 395 0.83 2.71 12.71
C PHE A 395 0.05 3.37 11.59
N LYS A 396 -0.14 4.68 11.68
CA LYS A 396 -0.86 5.48 10.68
C LYS A 396 0.12 6.37 9.95
N PHE A 397 -0.05 6.48 8.63
CA PHE A 397 0.60 7.49 7.82
C PHE A 397 0.02 8.87 8.16
N ASP A 398 0.85 9.74 8.72
CA ASP A 398 0.52 11.12 8.98
C ASP A 398 0.62 11.91 7.66
N THR A 399 -0.49 12.38 7.14
CA THR A 399 -0.41 13.34 6.03
C THR A 399 0.37 14.58 6.49
N VAL A 400 1.26 15.11 5.64
CA VAL A 400 2.15 16.26 5.90
C VAL A 400 1.41 17.56 6.32
N GLN A 401 0.09 17.54 6.43
CA GLN A 401 -0.69 18.59 7.09
C GLN A 401 -0.29 18.80 8.57
N ASP A 402 0.11 17.75 9.29
CA ASP A 402 0.46 17.86 10.72
C ASP A 402 1.92 18.29 10.99
N CYS A 403 2.78 18.31 9.96
CA CYS A 403 4.13 18.89 10.06
C CYS A 403 4.15 20.41 9.83
N VAL A 404 3.04 21.04 9.44
CA VAL A 404 2.91 22.50 9.42
C VAL A 404 2.49 22.98 10.82
N GLN A 405 3.27 22.65 11.84
CA GLN A 405 3.30 23.49 13.04
C GLN A 405 3.92 24.83 12.67
N SER A 406 3.04 25.76 12.26
CA SER A 406 3.19 27.21 12.44
C SER A 406 4.61 27.77 12.30
N SER A 407 5.15 27.80 11.08
CA SER A 407 6.05 28.89 10.68
C SER A 407 5.23 29.94 9.93
N VAL A 408 4.46 30.73 10.69
CA VAL A 408 3.93 31.99 10.17
C VAL A 408 5.15 32.89 9.95
N LEU A 409 5.60 33.03 8.70
CA LEU A 409 6.50 34.10 8.31
C LEU A 409 5.65 35.37 8.16
N ASP A 410 5.61 36.16 9.22
CA ASP A 410 5.00 37.48 9.23
C ASP A 410 5.90 38.42 8.41
N PHE A 411 5.47 38.84 7.23
CA PHE A 411 6.18 39.85 6.44
C PHE A 411 5.68 41.23 6.86
N ASP A 412 6.40 41.88 7.77
CA ASP A 412 6.17 43.27 8.10
C ASP A 412 6.65 44.13 6.90
N CYS A 413 5.69 44.67 6.16
CA CYS A 413 5.95 45.43 4.94
C CYS A 413 6.32 46.88 5.28
N GLU A 414 7.48 47.10 5.91
CA GLU A 414 8.12 48.43 5.95
C GLU A 414 9.61 48.34 5.60
N GLY A 415 9.92 48.61 4.32
CA GLY A 415 11.26 49.04 3.89
C GLY A 415 12.15 47.98 3.21
N ASP A 416 12.38 48.21 1.92
CA ASP A 416 13.33 47.59 0.97
C ASP A 416 13.08 46.13 0.53
N PRO A 417 13.02 45.83 -0.80
CA PRO A 417 12.78 44.49 -1.32
C PRO A 417 14.04 43.63 -1.17
N GLY A 418 14.09 42.80 -0.13
CA GLY A 418 15.10 41.75 0.01
C GLY A 418 14.88 40.65 -1.03
N SER A 419 15.89 40.37 -1.85
CA SER A 419 15.89 39.24 -2.80
C SER A 419 16.19 37.93 -2.07
N PHE A 420 15.36 36.91 -2.28
CA PHE A 420 15.60 35.54 -1.81
C PHE A 420 16.10 34.65 -2.97
N GLN A 421 17.18 33.90 -2.77
CA GLN A 421 17.65 32.88 -3.72
C GLN A 421 17.57 31.50 -3.06
N SER A 422 16.79 30.60 -3.65
CA SER A 422 16.73 29.18 -3.29
C SER A 422 17.32 28.34 -4.42
N THR A 423 18.15 27.36 -4.08
CA THR A 423 18.79 26.43 -5.03
C THR A 423 18.23 25.02 -4.96
N SER A 424 17.04 24.82 -4.37
CA SER A 424 16.37 23.52 -4.33
C SER A 424 14.89 23.66 -4.67
N GLU A 425 14.37 22.71 -5.45
CA GLU A 425 12.95 22.56 -5.75
C GLU A 425 12.15 22.53 -4.45
N THR A 426 11.53 23.67 -4.13
CA THR A 426 10.75 23.86 -2.91
C THR A 426 9.38 24.29 -3.37
N ARG A 427 8.33 23.55 -2.99
CA ARG A 427 6.96 24.07 -3.09
C ARG A 427 6.83 25.20 -2.08
N ILE A 428 6.57 26.41 -2.56
CA ILE A 428 6.40 27.59 -1.73
C ILE A 428 4.92 27.94 -1.70
N ARG A 429 4.32 27.86 -0.51
CA ARG A 429 2.97 28.40 -0.26
C ARG A 429 3.12 29.86 0.14
N ILE A 430 2.73 30.78 -0.74
CA ILE A 430 2.73 32.22 -0.44
C ILE A 430 1.32 32.61 0.03
N ILE A 431 1.20 33.03 1.29
CA ILE A 431 -0.04 33.62 1.82
C ILE A 431 0.15 35.13 1.80
N ALA A 432 -0.48 35.82 0.85
CA ALA A 432 -0.47 37.28 0.82
C ALA A 432 -1.61 37.81 1.70
N SER A 433 -1.29 38.48 2.80
CA SER A 433 -2.24 39.28 3.57
C SER A 433 -1.98 40.77 3.35
N ASN A 434 -2.93 41.49 2.76
CA ASN A 434 -2.80 42.93 2.57
C ASN A 434 -3.25 43.66 3.84
N SER A 435 -2.30 44.14 4.66
CA SER A 435 -2.57 45.10 5.73
C SER A 435 -2.60 46.53 5.16
N GLY A 436 -3.58 46.81 4.30
CA GLY A 436 -3.99 48.18 3.95
C GLY A 436 -2.88 49.12 3.46
N GLY A 437 -2.42 48.93 2.22
CA GLY A 437 -1.60 49.94 1.54
C GLY A 437 -1.50 49.68 0.04
N SER A 438 -1.62 50.73 -0.78
CA SER A 438 -1.38 50.65 -2.22
C SER A 438 0.13 50.57 -2.49
N GLY A 439 0.69 49.36 -2.55
CA GLY A 439 2.10 49.12 -2.87
C GLY A 439 2.30 47.71 -3.42
N ALA A 440 3.14 47.58 -4.45
CA ALA A 440 3.45 46.31 -5.10
C ALA A 440 4.23 45.39 -4.16
N CYS A 441 3.78 44.14 -3.99
CA CYS A 441 4.54 43.10 -3.29
C CYS A 441 5.70 42.59 -4.19
N GLY A 442 6.84 42.30 -3.58
CA GLY A 442 8.15 42.13 -4.22
C GLY A 442 8.31 41.00 -5.27
N SER A 443 9.48 40.98 -5.90
CA SER A 443 9.86 40.03 -6.96
C SER A 443 10.54 38.78 -6.41
N VAL A 444 10.25 37.63 -7.02
CA VAL A 444 10.87 36.34 -6.68
C VAL A 444 11.56 35.74 -7.91
N SER A 445 12.79 35.28 -7.79
CA SER A 445 13.59 34.75 -8.91
C SER A 445 14.09 33.32 -8.62
N TYR A 446 13.97 32.42 -9.59
CA TYR A 446 14.31 30.98 -9.47
C TYR A 446 15.09 30.45 -10.67
N ALA A 447 15.74 29.29 -10.50
CA ALA A 447 16.65 28.68 -11.47
C ALA A 447 16.46 27.16 -11.68
N SER A 448 15.22 26.65 -11.75
CA SER A 448 14.96 25.22 -12.07
C SER A 448 13.74 25.02 -12.99
N GLU A 449 13.70 23.87 -13.67
CA GLU A 449 12.93 23.63 -14.91
C GLU A 449 11.46 23.23 -14.71
N ASP A 450 11.01 22.83 -13.51
CA ASP A 450 9.61 22.47 -13.27
C ASP A 450 9.09 23.07 -11.94
N ILE A 451 8.08 23.96 -12.01
CA ILE A 451 7.41 24.49 -10.83
C ILE A 451 5.89 24.47 -11.02
N LEU A 452 5.18 23.80 -10.10
CA LEU A 452 3.75 23.97 -9.84
C LEU A 452 3.58 24.90 -8.64
N VAL A 453 2.95 26.06 -8.85
CA VAL A 453 2.61 27.02 -7.78
C VAL A 453 1.10 26.98 -7.56
N ASP A 454 0.68 26.52 -6.39
CA ASP A 454 -0.72 26.62 -5.95
C ASP A 454 -0.93 27.94 -5.22
N PHE A 455 -1.91 28.72 -5.68
CA PHE A 455 -2.37 29.95 -5.03
C PHE A 455 -3.72 29.69 -4.38
N GLU A 456 -3.82 29.91 -3.07
CA GLU A 456 -5.09 29.87 -2.34
C GLU A 456 -5.30 31.21 -1.63
N VAL A 457 -6.37 31.92 -1.97
CA VAL A 457 -6.73 33.21 -1.36
C VAL A 457 -7.75 32.95 -0.25
N ASP A 458 -7.33 33.09 1.01
CA ASP A 458 -8.24 33.00 2.15
C ASP A 458 -8.97 34.34 2.35
N CYS A 459 -10.15 34.44 1.74
CA CYS A 459 -11.01 35.63 1.83
C CYS A 459 -11.52 35.91 3.25
N SER A 460 -11.45 34.95 4.18
CA SER A 460 -11.95 35.12 5.56
C SER A 460 -11.10 36.07 6.41
N LYS A 461 -9.90 36.42 5.93
CA LYS A 461 -8.97 37.35 6.60
C LYS A 461 -9.07 38.79 6.10
N PHE A 462 -9.95 39.10 5.14
CA PHE A 462 -10.20 40.47 4.70
C PHE A 462 -11.19 41.17 5.62
N ASN A 463 -10.73 42.18 6.35
CA ASN A 463 -11.58 42.96 7.23
C ASN A 463 -12.32 44.05 6.42
N LEU A 464 -13.35 43.66 5.68
CA LEU A 464 -14.20 44.57 4.89
C LEU A 464 -15.56 44.72 5.58
N THR A 465 -15.97 45.97 5.81
CA THR A 465 -17.20 46.32 6.54
C THR A 465 -18.50 46.05 5.78
N THR A 466 -18.43 45.48 4.57
CA THR A 466 -19.57 44.97 3.78
C THR A 466 -19.08 43.83 2.87
N PRO A 467 -19.82 42.72 2.71
CA PRO A 467 -19.34 41.57 1.93
C PRO A 467 -19.60 41.75 0.42
N PRO A 468 -18.57 41.68 -0.45
CA PRO A 468 -18.77 41.30 -1.85
C PRO A 468 -18.56 39.79 -2.03
N SER A 469 -19.17 39.20 -3.06
CA SER A 469 -18.79 37.86 -3.53
C SER A 469 -17.32 37.86 -3.96
N CYS A 470 -16.65 36.70 -3.97
CA CYS A 470 -15.24 36.54 -4.35
C CYS A 470 -14.87 37.07 -5.76
N ASP A 471 -15.85 37.52 -6.55
CA ASP A 471 -15.68 37.95 -7.95
C ASP A 471 -15.11 39.37 -8.13
N GLN A 472 -14.68 40.06 -7.05
CA GLN A 472 -14.29 41.49 -7.08
C GLN A 472 -12.90 41.79 -6.49
N VAL A 473 -12.10 40.77 -6.14
CA VAL A 473 -10.74 40.99 -5.63
C VAL A 473 -9.75 41.10 -6.80
N GLU A 474 -9.34 42.32 -7.15
CA GLU A 474 -8.24 42.54 -8.10
C GLU A 474 -6.88 42.35 -7.42
N THR A 475 -6.17 41.27 -7.75
CA THR A 475 -4.74 41.09 -7.41
C THR A 475 -3.89 41.27 -8.66
N ASN A 476 -3.00 42.27 -8.67
CA ASN A 476 -1.96 42.39 -9.70
C ASN A 476 -0.70 41.66 -9.22
N MET A 477 -0.33 40.57 -9.89
CA MET A 477 0.98 39.92 -9.74
C MET A 477 1.60 39.72 -11.11
N ALA A 478 2.86 40.15 -11.26
CA ALA A 478 3.66 39.93 -12.46
C ALA A 478 4.76 38.90 -12.14
N LEU A 479 4.87 37.85 -12.96
CA LEU A 479 5.94 36.88 -12.91
C LEU A 479 6.87 37.12 -14.12
N GLU A 480 8.13 37.46 -13.88
CA GLU A 480 9.12 37.69 -14.92
C GLU A 480 10.18 36.57 -14.85
N LEU A 481 10.15 35.64 -15.81
CA LEU A 481 11.15 34.56 -15.90
C LEU A 481 12.25 34.98 -16.88
N GLY A 482 13.48 35.14 -16.37
CA GLY A 482 14.64 35.50 -17.18
C GLY A 482 15.79 34.52 -17.04
N GLN A 483 15.97 33.63 -18.02
CA GLN A 483 17.21 33.45 -18.83
C GLN A 483 17.21 32.13 -19.63
N SER A 484 17.89 32.17 -20.78
CA SER A 484 17.90 31.19 -21.86
C SER A 484 19.06 30.20 -21.80
N PHE A 485 18.85 28.92 -22.14
CA PHE A 485 19.79 28.07 -22.90
C PHE A 485 19.05 26.91 -23.60
N GLY A 486 19.15 26.80 -24.93
CA GLY A 486 18.92 25.54 -25.68
C GLY A 486 17.47 25.12 -26.01
N ASP A 487 16.95 25.63 -27.13
CA ASP A 487 15.97 25.06 -28.07
C ASP A 487 14.67 24.34 -27.65
N GLN A 488 14.22 24.37 -26.38
CA GLN A 488 12.79 24.18 -26.06
C GLN A 488 12.35 25.15 -24.96
N THR A 489 11.33 25.95 -25.25
CA THR A 489 10.66 26.83 -24.27
C THR A 489 9.21 26.38 -24.16
N VAL A 490 8.81 25.87 -23.00
CA VAL A 490 7.40 25.79 -22.59
C VAL A 490 7.21 26.88 -21.55
N GLY A 491 6.83 28.08 -22.01
CA GLY A 491 6.54 29.22 -21.14
C GLY A 491 5.04 29.42 -21.06
N LEU A 492 4.47 29.27 -19.87
CA LEU A 492 3.09 29.65 -19.55
C LEU A 492 3.12 31.04 -18.93
N LEU A 493 2.34 32.01 -19.43
CA LEU A 493 2.18 33.31 -18.79
C LEU A 493 0.70 33.68 -18.61
N SER A 494 0.33 33.77 -17.32
CA SER A 494 -0.67 34.56 -16.59
C SER A 494 -2.01 34.99 -17.23
N TRP A 495 -3.06 34.92 -16.39
CA TRP A 495 -4.46 35.23 -16.70
C TRP A 495 -4.85 36.71 -16.45
N ARG A 496 -5.94 37.12 -17.12
CA ARG A 496 -6.90 38.12 -16.63
C ARG A 496 -8.31 37.64 -16.97
N THR A 497 -9.24 37.73 -16.02
CA THR A 497 -10.68 37.69 -16.33
C THR A 497 -11.27 39.06 -16.06
N THR A 498 -11.94 39.63 -17.07
CA THR A 498 -13.31 40.13 -17.03
C THR A 498 -13.66 40.75 -18.40
N ASP A 499 -14.85 40.37 -18.88
CA ASP A 499 -15.61 40.88 -20.03
C ASP A 499 -14.86 41.18 -21.36
N ARG A 500 -15.04 40.23 -22.31
CA ARG A 500 -14.55 40.27 -23.71
C ARG A 500 -13.03 40.43 -23.82
N GLY A 501 -12.29 39.35 -23.59
CA GLY A 501 -10.85 39.29 -23.87
C GLY A 501 -10.56 38.65 -25.23
N VAL A 502 -9.88 39.37 -26.12
CA VAL A 502 -9.14 38.80 -27.25
C VAL A 502 -7.82 38.26 -26.69
N ILE A 503 -7.41 37.06 -27.13
CA ILE A 503 -6.11 36.48 -26.81
C ILE A 503 -5.11 37.00 -27.85
N GLU A 504 -4.17 37.86 -27.46
CA GLU A 504 -3.02 38.22 -28.29
C GLU A 504 -1.77 37.49 -27.77
N VAL A 505 -1.26 36.56 -28.59
CA VAL A 505 -0.01 35.86 -28.35
C VAL A 505 1.08 36.52 -29.19
N HIS A 506 2.11 37.08 -28.55
CA HIS A 506 3.31 37.55 -29.24
C HIS A 506 4.47 36.60 -28.97
N GLY A 507 4.75 35.73 -29.94
CA GLY A 507 5.88 34.81 -29.93
C GLY A 507 6.22 34.34 -31.34
N GLY A 508 7.49 34.42 -31.74
CA GLY A 508 7.93 34.25 -33.13
C GLY A 508 8.14 32.82 -33.63
N LEU A 509 7.64 31.78 -32.94
CA LEU A 509 7.81 30.37 -33.33
C LEU A 509 6.57 29.53 -32.97
N PRO A 510 6.28 28.43 -33.70
CA PRO A 510 5.06 27.64 -33.52
C PRO A 510 5.02 26.95 -32.15
N PHE A 511 3.84 26.90 -31.55
CA PHE A 511 3.56 26.20 -30.29
C PHE A 511 2.26 25.39 -30.41
N THR A 512 2.13 24.34 -29.61
CA THR A 512 0.91 23.52 -29.50
C THR A 512 0.29 23.76 -28.12
N CYS A 513 -0.99 24.10 -28.05
CA CYS A 513 -1.71 24.26 -26.78
C CYS A 513 -2.84 23.22 -26.74
N VAL A 514 -2.93 22.45 -25.64
CA VAL A 514 -4.03 21.51 -25.39
C VAL A 514 -4.78 22.01 -24.17
N VAL A 515 -6.04 22.39 -24.35
CA VAL A 515 -6.93 22.80 -23.26
C VAL A 515 -7.89 21.65 -23.00
N THR A 516 -7.88 21.09 -21.80
CA THR A 516 -8.88 20.10 -21.36
C THR A 516 -9.56 20.61 -20.09
N GLY A 517 -10.87 20.79 -20.14
CA GLY A 517 -11.70 21.08 -18.97
C GLY A 517 -13.16 20.82 -19.30
N GLU A 518 -13.86 20.09 -18.43
CA GLU A 518 -15.26 19.70 -18.64
C GLU A 518 -16.29 20.80 -18.32
N ASP A 519 -15.88 21.92 -17.69
CA ASP A 519 -16.82 22.95 -17.22
C ASP A 519 -16.47 24.38 -17.67
N LEU A 520 -16.15 24.59 -18.96
CA LEU A 520 -15.86 25.93 -19.48
C LEU A 520 -17.02 26.60 -20.25
N PHE A 521 -18.21 25.99 -20.35
CA PHE A 521 -19.35 26.61 -21.04
C PHE A 521 -20.70 26.30 -20.38
N PRO A 522 -21.52 27.31 -20.02
CA PRO A 522 -22.89 27.06 -19.58
C PRO A 522 -23.75 26.75 -20.82
N GLY A 523 -23.89 25.47 -21.14
CA GLY A 523 -24.73 24.95 -22.21
C GLY A 523 -24.10 23.71 -22.82
N GLY A 524 -24.50 22.53 -22.34
CA GLY A 524 -23.79 21.26 -22.52
C GLY A 524 -23.34 20.95 -23.93
N TRP A 525 -22.07 20.56 -24.04
CA TRP A 525 -21.43 19.95 -25.21
C TRP A 525 -20.42 18.91 -24.73
N GLU A 526 -20.49 17.69 -25.27
CA GLU A 526 -19.47 16.65 -25.16
C GLU A 526 -18.67 16.62 -26.47
N GLY A 527 -17.37 16.94 -26.42
CA GLY A 527 -16.46 16.77 -27.56
C GLY A 527 -15.10 17.43 -27.38
N GLN A 528 -14.02 16.69 -27.66
CA GLN A 528 -12.65 17.20 -27.67
C GLN A 528 -12.35 17.92 -29.00
N GLY A 529 -11.86 19.16 -28.94
CA GLY A 529 -11.38 19.92 -30.09
C GLY A 529 -9.89 20.23 -29.99
N VAL A 530 -9.18 20.19 -31.12
CA VAL A 530 -7.75 20.56 -31.21
C VAL A 530 -7.62 21.83 -32.05
N VAL A 531 -6.94 22.84 -31.49
CA VAL A 531 -6.59 24.08 -32.21
C VAL A 531 -5.14 23.98 -32.67
N LEU A 532 -4.91 24.11 -33.98
CA LEU A 532 -3.57 24.17 -34.55
C LEU A 532 -3.34 25.57 -35.12
N GLY A 533 -2.41 26.31 -34.51
CA GLY A 533 -1.95 27.60 -35.04
C GLY A 533 -0.79 27.39 -36.02
N THR A 534 -0.82 28.05 -37.17
CA THR A 534 0.36 28.21 -38.03
C THR A 534 0.93 29.62 -37.94
N SER A 535 2.16 29.80 -38.42
CA SER A 535 2.99 31.01 -38.26
C SER A 535 2.41 32.32 -38.83
N CYS A 536 1.19 32.33 -39.34
CA CYS A 536 0.53 33.50 -39.91
C CYS A 536 -0.85 33.81 -39.28
N GLY A 537 -1.21 33.21 -38.14
CA GLY A 537 -2.38 33.62 -37.36
C GLY A 537 -3.74 33.16 -37.88
N ALA A 538 -3.78 32.19 -38.80
CA ALA A 538 -5.03 31.53 -39.19
C ALA A 538 -5.43 30.48 -38.14
N VAL A 539 -6.70 30.48 -37.73
CA VAL A 539 -7.26 29.48 -36.82
C VAL A 539 -8.01 28.42 -37.64
N TYR A 540 -7.59 27.17 -37.50
CA TYR A 540 -8.24 26.02 -38.13
C TYR A 540 -9.07 25.28 -37.08
N LEU A 541 -10.35 25.10 -37.38
CA LEU A 541 -11.25 24.28 -36.58
C LEU A 541 -11.51 22.97 -37.34
N CYS A 542 -11.19 21.85 -36.69
CA CYS A 542 -11.42 20.52 -37.23
C CYS A 542 -12.56 19.89 -36.44
N ASP A 543 -13.68 19.61 -37.12
CA ASP A 543 -14.72 18.74 -36.59
C ASP A 543 -14.69 17.39 -37.33
N GLY A 544 -15.39 16.38 -36.82
CA GLY A 544 -15.44 15.05 -37.42
C GLY A 544 -16.02 14.98 -38.85
N ALA A 545 -16.40 16.11 -39.46
CA ALA A 545 -16.90 16.20 -40.83
C ALA A 545 -15.98 17.01 -41.79
N GLY A 546 -14.96 17.71 -41.30
CA GLY A 546 -13.94 18.39 -42.13
C GLY A 546 -13.30 19.62 -41.47
N ILE A 547 -12.30 20.23 -42.15
CA ILE A 547 -11.59 21.43 -41.69
C ILE A 547 -12.29 22.69 -42.19
N SER A 548 -12.59 23.65 -41.30
CA SER A 548 -13.05 24.99 -41.64
C SER A 548 -12.06 26.07 -41.16
N ILE A 549 -11.97 27.17 -41.92
CA ILE A 549 -11.00 28.26 -41.72
C ILE A 549 -11.75 29.53 -41.39
N GLU A 550 -11.46 30.15 -40.23
CA GLU A 550 -11.78 31.55 -39.99
C GLU A 550 -10.48 32.36 -39.99
N SER A 551 -10.27 33.12 -41.07
CA SER A 551 -9.22 34.14 -41.16
C SER A 551 -9.86 35.51 -41.06
N THR A 552 -9.30 36.40 -40.24
CA THR A 552 -9.64 37.82 -40.20
C THR A 552 -8.76 38.68 -41.12
N ASP A 553 -7.80 38.08 -41.83
CA ASP A 553 -6.86 38.80 -42.72
C ASP A 553 -6.97 38.32 -44.18
N SER A 554 -7.39 39.23 -45.06
CA SER A 554 -7.59 39.02 -46.50
C SER A 554 -6.30 38.85 -47.32
N SER A 555 -5.13 38.96 -46.70
CA SER A 555 -3.84 38.95 -47.40
C SER A 555 -3.16 37.58 -47.53
N CYS A 556 -3.70 36.52 -46.91
CA CYS A 556 -3.16 35.16 -46.99
C CYS A 556 -4.07 34.22 -47.80
N PRO A 557 -3.71 33.85 -49.04
CA PRO A 557 -4.47 32.86 -49.79
C PRO A 557 -4.21 31.45 -49.22
N PRO A 558 -5.25 30.59 -49.10
CA PRO A 558 -5.08 29.25 -48.59
C PRO A 558 -4.25 28.41 -49.58
N THR A 559 -3.10 27.89 -49.12
CA THR A 559 -2.43 26.75 -49.77
C THR A 559 -2.69 25.49 -48.96
N PRO A 560 -2.94 24.34 -49.61
CA PRO A 560 -3.62 23.18 -49.02
C PRO A 560 -2.88 22.52 -47.87
#